data_AF-A0A940KCA3-F1
#
_entry.id   AF-A0A940KCA3-F1
#
_cell.length_a   1.000
_cell.length_b   1.000
_cell.length_c   1.000
_cell.angle_alpha   90.00
_cell.angle_beta   90.00
_cell.angle_gamma   90.00
#
_symmetry.space_group_name_H-M   'P 1'
#
loop_
_entity.id
_entity.type
_entity.pdbx_description
1 polymer ?
#
loop_
_entity_poly.entity_id
_entity_poly.type
_entity_poly.pdbx_seq_one_letter_code
_entity_poly.pdbx_strand_id
1 'polypeptide(L)' 'MNAGKVLRIPFESRGFAGVVVVDTVTSTNISQTGLDALLPDAPHDRLTGYPVMTANVEYIGPGYHAVFAWVQ' A
#
# COMPACT_ATOMS: atom_id res chain seq x y z
N MET A 1 5.77 12.33 -14.57
CA MET A 1 5.48 11.38 -13.48
C MET A 1 5.81 10.00 -14.00
N ASN A 2 6.81 9.32 -13.43
CA ASN A 2 7.14 7.95 -13.83
C ASN A 2 5.96 7.06 -13.44
N ALA A 3 5.33 6.40 -14.41
CA ALA A 3 4.27 5.45 -14.15
C ALA A 3 4.86 4.27 -13.35
N GLY A 4 4.47 4.15 -12.09
CA GLY A 4 4.77 3.00 -11.26
C GLY A 4 4.33 1.71 -11.97
N LYS A 5 5.05 0.60 -11.72
CA LYS A 5 4.58 -0.70 -12.19
C LYS A 5 3.43 -1.13 -11.30
N VAL A 6 2.23 -1.21 -11.86
CA VAL A 6 1.04 -1.71 -11.17
C VAL A 6 0.97 -3.23 -11.31
N LEU A 7 0.95 -3.94 -10.17
CA LEU A 7 0.69 -5.38 -10.09
C LEU A 7 -0.73 -5.61 -9.57
N ARG A 8 -1.51 -6.43 -10.28
CA ARG A 8 -2.87 -6.82 -9.87
C ARG A 8 -2.89 -8.30 -9.52
N ILE A 9 -3.25 -8.61 -8.28
CA ILE A 9 -3.27 -9.97 -7.74
C ILE A 9 -4.74 -10.33 -7.42
N PRO A 10 -5.41 -11.15 -8.24
CA PRO A 10 -6.75 -11.62 -7.91
C PRO A 10 -6.72 -12.54 -6.68
N PHE A 11 -7.76 -12.50 -5.87
CA PHE A 11 -7.91 -13.42 -4.73
C PHE A 11 -9.36 -13.87 -4.56
N GLU A 12 -9.51 -15.02 -3.92
CA GLU A 12 -10.78 -15.52 -3.39
C GLU A 12 -10.57 -15.93 -1.94
N SER A 13 -11.43 -15.44 -1.03
CA SER A 13 -11.36 -15.78 0.38
C SER A 13 -12.74 -15.65 1.03
N ARG A 14 -13.15 -16.68 1.79
CA ARG A 14 -14.42 -16.72 2.54
C ARG A 14 -15.65 -16.34 1.69
N GLY A 15 -15.67 -16.73 0.42
CA GLY A 15 -16.77 -16.44 -0.51
C GLY A 15 -16.73 -15.04 -1.14
N PHE A 16 -15.70 -14.25 -0.86
CA PHE A 16 -15.44 -12.96 -1.52
C PHE A 16 -14.36 -13.11 -2.57
N ALA A 17 -14.60 -12.52 -3.74
CA ALA A 17 -13.60 -12.34 -4.78
C ALA A 17 -13.19 -10.86 -4.85
N GLY A 18 -11.93 -10.63 -5.16
CA GLY A 18 -11.40 -9.27 -5.27
C GLY A 18 -10.04 -9.23 -5.94
N VAL A 19 -9.44 -8.05 -5.92
CA VAL A 19 -8.12 -7.79 -6.47
C VAL A 19 -7.31 -6.98 -5.46
N VAL A 20 -6.10 -7.43 -5.17
CA VAL A 20 -5.07 -6.61 -4.53
C VAL A 20 -4.34 -5.85 -5.64
N VAL A 21 -4.37 -4.53 -5.58
CA VAL A 21 -3.65 -3.63 -6.48
C VAL A 21 -2.42 -3.12 -5.75
N VAL A 22 -1.25 -3.55 -6.20
CA VAL A 22 0.03 -3.10 -5.68
C VAL A 22 0.59 -2.06 -6.65
N ASP A 23 0.90 -0.87 -6.15
CA ASP A 23 1.56 0.19 -6.91
C ASP A 23 2.89 0.52 -6.24
N THR A 24 3.86 0.97 -7.04
CA THR A 24 5.14 1.49 -6.56
C THR A 24 5.34 2.88 -7.11
N VAL A 25 5.24 3.87 -6.24
CA VAL A 25 5.43 5.28 -6.59
C VAL A 25 6.65 5.84 -5.88
N THR A 26 7.32 6.80 -6.50
CA THR A 26 8.35 7.58 -5.80
C THR A 26 7.66 8.46 -4.77
N SER A 27 8.10 8.41 -3.52
CA SER A 27 7.56 9.30 -2.48
C SER A 27 7.87 10.75 -2.81
N THR A 28 6.83 11.56 -2.98
CA THR A 28 6.90 13.02 -3.05
C THR A 28 6.34 13.69 -1.80
N ASN A 29 5.55 12.95 -1.00
CA ASN A 29 4.99 13.38 0.26
C ASN A 29 4.72 12.15 1.16
N ILE A 30 5.58 11.91 2.16
CA ILE A 30 5.51 10.73 3.04
C ILE A 30 4.24 10.69 3.89
N SER A 31 3.68 11.85 4.28
CA SER A 31 2.47 11.91 5.10
C SER A 31 1.25 11.23 4.43
N GLN A 32 1.25 11.07 3.11
CA GLN A 32 0.17 10.39 2.36
C GLN A 32 0.30 8.87 2.33
N THR A 33 1.41 8.31 2.84
CA THR A 33 1.71 6.88 2.77
C THR A 33 1.25 6.11 4.02
N GLY A 34 0.88 6.81 5.09
CA GLY A 34 0.57 6.22 6.39
C GLY A 34 1.79 5.76 7.19
N LEU A 35 3.02 5.98 6.68
CA LEU A 35 4.28 5.70 7.39
C LEU A 35 4.37 6.41 8.74
N ASP A 36 3.73 7.57 8.88
CA ASP A 36 3.68 8.34 10.14
C ASP A 36 3.11 7.51 11.30
N ALA A 37 2.17 6.61 11.02
CA ALA A 37 1.59 5.72 12.03
C ALA A 37 2.53 4.56 12.42
N LEU A 38 3.46 4.18 11.54
CA LEU A 38 4.39 3.07 11.73
C LEU A 38 5.73 3.51 12.31
N LEU A 39 6.20 4.70 11.94
CA LEU A 39 7.50 5.27 12.29
C LEU A 39 7.32 6.71 12.82
N PRO A 40 6.69 6.90 13.99
CA PRO A 40 6.38 8.23 14.52
C PRO A 40 7.63 9.06 14.84
N ASP A 41 8.76 8.40 15.15
CA ASP A 41 10.00 9.06 15.56
C ASP A 41 11.01 9.25 14.41
N ALA A 42 10.68 8.81 13.20
CA ALA A 42 11.58 8.94 12.05
C ALA A 42 11.41 10.32 11.37
N PRO A 43 12.49 11.05 11.07
CA PRO A 43 12.41 12.26 10.25
C PRO A 43 12.03 11.88 8.80
N HIS A 44 10.76 12.08 8.45
CA HIS A 44 10.15 11.62 7.19
C HIS A 44 10.63 12.36 5.94
N ASP A 45 11.14 13.58 6.11
CA ASP A 45 11.80 14.37 5.06
C ASP A 45 12.92 13.57 4.38
N ARG A 46 13.64 12.72 5.13
CA ARG A 46 14.70 11.85 4.62
C ARG A 46 14.24 10.68 3.77
N LEU A 47 12.94 10.35 3.79
CA LEU A 47 12.34 9.26 3.03
C LEU A 47 11.76 9.72 1.69
N THR A 48 11.78 11.02 1.42
CA THR A 48 11.41 11.60 0.12
C THR A 48 12.34 11.08 -0.98
N GLY A 49 11.80 10.71 -2.14
CA GLY A 49 12.57 10.17 -3.26
C GLY A 49 12.81 8.66 -3.23
N TYR A 50 12.52 7.98 -2.11
CA TYR A 50 12.55 6.52 -2.05
C TYR A 50 11.28 5.91 -2.68
N PRO A 51 11.37 4.70 -3.27
CA PRO A 51 10.20 4.00 -3.75
C PRO A 51 9.32 3.58 -2.57
N VAL A 52 8.03 3.91 -2.65
CA VAL A 52 7.00 3.47 -1.71
C VAL A 52 6.10 2.50 -2.43
N MET A 53 5.92 1.33 -1.83
CA MET A 53 4.97 0.33 -2.29
C MET A 53 3.67 0.47 -1.51
N THR A 54 2.55 0.59 -2.21
CA THR A 54 1.22 0.63 -1.62
C THR A 54 0.41 -0.56 -2.11
N ALA A 55 -0.41 -1.14 -1.25
CA ALA A 55 -1.31 -2.24 -1.59
C ALA A 55 -2.75 -1.86 -1.21
N ASN A 56 -3.62 -1.76 -2.21
CA ASN A 56 -5.04 -1.51 -2.03
C ASN A 56 -5.83 -2.78 -2.34
N VAL A 57 -6.94 -3.00 -1.65
CA VAL A 57 -7.78 -4.18 -1.89
C VAL A 57 -9.17 -3.74 -2.32
N GLU A 58 -9.53 -4.14 -3.54
CA GLU A 58 -10.81 -3.90 -4.17
C GLU A 58 -11.64 -5.18 -4.14
N TYR A 59 -12.79 -5.17 -3.48
CA TYR A 59 -13.71 -6.31 -3.43
C TYR A 59 -15.13 -5.82 -3.10
N ILE A 60 -16.14 -6.63 -3.39
CA ILE A 60 -17.55 -6.32 -3.09
C ILE A 60 -17.92 -6.98 -1.75
N GLY A 61 -18.07 -6.18 -0.68
CA GLY A 61 -18.48 -6.69 0.63
C GLY A 61 -18.55 -5.60 1.72
N PRO A 62 -18.96 -5.98 2.95
CA PRO A 62 -19.29 -5.03 4.03
C PRO A 62 -18.09 -4.38 4.75
N GLY A 63 -16.86 -4.63 4.32
CA GLY A 63 -15.63 -4.33 5.08
C GLY A 63 -14.95 -5.63 5.54
N TYR A 64 -13.62 -5.70 5.47
CA TYR A 64 -12.84 -6.74 6.14
C TYR A 64 -11.74 -6.09 6.97
N HIS A 65 -11.38 -6.74 8.07
CA HIS A 65 -10.19 -6.38 8.83
C HIS A 65 -8.97 -6.91 8.06
N ALA A 66 -8.31 -6.03 7.32
CA ALA A 66 -7.05 -6.34 6.67
C ALA A 66 -5.91 -6.20 7.69
N VAL A 67 -5.14 -7.26 7.91
CA VAL A 67 -3.83 -7.14 8.56
C VAL A 67 -2.80 -7.23 7.45
N PHE A 68 -2.20 -6.09 7.12
CA PHE A 68 -1.05 -6.06 6.22
C PHE A 68 0.20 -6.32 7.06
N ALA A 69 0.83 -7.46 6.84
CA ALA A 69 2.15 -7.75 7.39
C ALA A 69 3.17 -7.61 6.26
N TRP A 70 4.17 -6.76 6.46
CA TRP A 70 5.34 -6.69 5.58
C TRP A 70 6.38 -7.69 6.07
N VAL A 71 6.88 -8.53 5.17
CA VAL A 71 8.11 -9.31 5.38
C VAL A 71 9.10 -8.80 4.34
N GLN A 72 10.26 -8.37 4.80
CA GLN A 72 11.33 -7.83 3.97
C GLN A 72 12.05 -8.93 3.18
#